data_AF-A0A4P9TG12-F1
#
_entry.id   AF-A0A4P9TG12-F1
#
_cell.length_a   1.000
_cell.length_b   1.000
_cell.length_c   1.000
_cell.angle_alpha   90.00
_cell.angle_beta   90.00
_cell.angle_gamma   90.00
#
_symmetry.space_group_name_H-M   'P 1'
#
loop_
_entity.id
_entity.type
_entity.pdbx_description
1 polymer ?
#
loop_
_entity_poly.entity_id
_entity_poly.type
_entity_poly.pdbx_seq_one_letter_code
_entity_poly.pdbx_strand_id
1 'polypeptide(L)'
;MIESRIHPKSVGRIVVEPFVLSLAVVDALVVVAFIGVGLFMHAIEPWAFPAYTIRTATPFVIGWAIAAPLVGAYRRQVLESVGRTLATVAAAWIAATLIGGAIRSSALFPGGAPPAFLLVNASLGLGFMLPWRLAVTGGHCWRSNRG
;
A
#
# COMPACT_ATOMS: atom_id res chain seq x y z
N MET A 1 -44.19 36.26 4.10
CA MET A 1 -43.56 35.50 3.00
C MET A 1 -42.23 34.96 3.54
N ILE A 2 -42.21 33.68 3.92
CA ILE A 2 -41.05 33.02 4.59
C ILE A 2 -40.26 32.30 3.50
N GLU A 3 -39.08 32.79 3.15
CA GLU A 3 -38.16 32.06 2.28
C GLU A 3 -37.40 31.02 3.10
N SER A 4 -37.85 29.78 2.99
CA SER A 4 -37.12 28.58 3.42
C SER A 4 -35.88 28.41 2.56
N ARG A 5 -34.72 28.84 3.07
CA ARG A 5 -33.42 28.65 2.41
C ARG A 5 -32.97 27.19 2.65
N ILE A 6 -33.40 26.28 1.79
CA ILE A 6 -32.89 24.90 1.77
C ILE A 6 -31.43 24.95 1.31
N HIS A 7 -30.48 24.73 2.22
CA HIS A 7 -29.09 24.47 1.86
C HIS A 7 -29.01 23.06 1.22
N PRO A 8 -28.67 22.92 -0.07
CA PRO A 8 -28.40 21.62 -0.63
C PRO A 8 -27.17 21.05 0.07
N LYS A 9 -27.35 19.95 0.80
CA LYS A 9 -26.23 19.13 1.28
C LYS A 9 -25.46 18.69 0.05
N SER A 10 -24.21 19.12 -0.09
CA SER A 10 -23.39 18.73 -1.24
C SER A 10 -23.29 17.21 -1.26
N VAL A 11 -23.85 16.60 -2.30
CA VAL A 11 -23.77 15.16 -2.50
C VAL A 11 -22.32 14.87 -2.90
N GLY A 12 -21.55 14.40 -1.91
CA GLY A 12 -20.40 13.51 -2.04
C GLY A 12 -19.47 13.73 -3.23
N ARG A 13 -18.72 14.84 -3.27
CA ARG A 13 -17.43 14.81 -3.97
C ARG A 13 -16.45 14.11 -3.04
N ILE A 14 -16.07 12.87 -3.36
CA ILE A 14 -14.91 12.23 -2.71
C ILE A 14 -13.69 13.05 -3.16
N VAL A 15 -13.39 14.13 -2.45
CA VAL A 15 -12.15 14.86 -2.62
C VAL A 15 -11.10 14.00 -1.94
N VAL A 16 -10.51 13.06 -2.67
CA VAL A 16 -9.30 12.40 -2.21
C VAL A 16 -8.19 13.44 -2.25
N GLU A 17 -7.55 13.68 -1.12
CA GLU A 17 -6.46 14.64 -1.03
C GLU A 17 -5.33 14.23 -2.01
N PRO A 18 -4.82 15.12 -2.88
CA PRO A 18 -3.80 14.78 -3.88
C PRO A 18 -2.56 14.10 -3.28
N PHE A 19 -2.21 14.50 -2.05
CA PHE A 19 -1.16 13.87 -1.28
C PHE A 19 -1.43 12.40 -0.96
N VAL A 20 -2.65 12.07 -0.49
CA VAL A 20 -3.04 10.68 -0.18
C VAL A 20 -3.04 9.81 -1.43
N LEU A 21 -3.55 10.34 -2.55
CA LEU A 21 -3.49 9.64 -3.84
C LEU A 21 -2.04 9.35 -4.26
N SER A 22 -1.18 10.36 -4.16
CA SER A 22 0.25 10.20 -4.50
C SER A 22 0.92 9.17 -3.61
N LEU A 23 0.63 9.20 -2.31
CA LEU A 23 1.15 8.22 -1.35
C LEU A 23 0.69 6.79 -1.68
N ALA A 24 -0.60 6.61 -2.00
CA ALA A 24 -1.13 5.30 -2.39
C ALA A 24 -0.52 4.77 -3.70
N VAL A 25 -0.28 5.66 -4.68
CA VAL A 25 0.41 5.31 -5.93
C VAL A 25 1.85 4.87 -5.65
N VAL A 26 2.60 5.62 -4.83
CA VAL A 26 3.98 5.23 -4.51
C VAL A 26 4.01 3.95 -3.70
N ASP A 27 3.07 3.74 -2.77
CA ASP A 27 2.96 2.46 -2.06
C ASP A 27 2.78 1.30 -3.05
N ALA A 28 1.90 1.44 -4.05
CA ALA A 28 1.71 0.42 -5.09
C ALA A 28 2.99 0.19 -5.92
N LEU A 29 3.72 1.25 -6.26
CA LEU A 29 5.01 1.15 -6.97
C LEU A 29 6.07 0.44 -6.11
N VAL A 30 6.11 0.68 -4.81
CA VAL A 30 7.01 -0.01 -3.87
C VAL A 30 6.67 -1.51 -3.82
N VAL A 31 5.39 -1.87 -3.79
CA VAL A 31 4.96 -3.28 -3.86
C VAL A 31 5.38 -3.92 -5.19
N VAL A 32 5.20 -3.23 -6.32
CA VAL A 32 5.66 -3.73 -7.63
C VAL A 32 7.18 -3.90 -7.66
N ALA A 33 7.93 -2.93 -7.12
CA ALA A 33 9.38 -3.01 -7.04
C ALA A 33 9.85 -4.18 -6.17
N PHE A 34 9.24 -4.37 -5.00
CA PHE A 34 9.53 -5.51 -4.11
C PHE A 34 9.32 -6.85 -4.83
N ILE A 35 8.17 -7.03 -5.48
CA ILE A 35 7.88 -8.26 -6.23
C ILE A 35 8.83 -8.43 -7.42
N GLY A 36 9.18 -7.35 -8.11
CA GLY A 36 10.16 -7.35 -9.19
C GLY A 36 11.55 -7.81 -8.71
N VAL A 37 12.00 -7.36 -7.53
CA VAL A 37 13.24 -7.86 -6.91
C VAL A 37 13.12 -9.35 -6.60
N GLY A 38 11.98 -9.81 -6.06
CA GLY A 38 11.74 -11.24 -5.85
C GLY A 38 11.84 -12.07 -7.14
N LEU A 39 11.28 -11.58 -8.25
CA LEU A 39 11.41 -12.22 -9.56
C LEU A 39 12.86 -12.29 -10.03
N PHE A 40 13.61 -11.19 -9.88
CA PHE A 40 15.03 -11.15 -10.23
C PHE A 40 15.85 -12.17 -9.43
N MET A 41 15.57 -12.31 -8.13
CA MET A 41 16.20 -13.34 -7.28
C MET A 41 15.83 -14.77 -7.67
N HIS A 42 14.73 -14.96 -8.40
CA HIS A 42 14.31 -16.21 -9.01
C HIS A 42 14.71 -16.34 -10.49
N ALA A 43 15.73 -15.57 -10.92
CA ALA A 43 16.28 -15.58 -12.28
C ALA A 43 15.26 -15.20 -13.38
N ILE A 44 14.25 -14.39 -13.04
CA ILE A 44 13.31 -13.79 -13.98
C ILE A 44 13.57 -12.29 -14.03
N GLU A 45 14.08 -11.79 -15.15
CA GLU A 45 14.34 -10.37 -15.35
C GLU A 45 13.02 -9.57 -15.44
N PRO A 46 12.69 -8.72 -14.45
CA PRO A 46 11.37 -8.10 -14.39
C PRO A 46 11.13 -7.07 -15.51
N TRP A 47 12.18 -6.45 -16.02
CA TRP A 47 12.15 -5.52 -17.17
C TRP A 47 12.02 -6.22 -18.51
N ALA A 48 12.51 -7.46 -18.64
CA ALA A 48 12.35 -8.26 -19.85
C ALA A 48 10.92 -8.82 -19.97
N PHE A 49 10.24 -9.03 -18.83
CA PHE A 49 8.87 -9.57 -18.77
C PHE A 49 7.91 -8.65 -18.00
N PRO A 50 7.69 -7.39 -18.42
CA PRO A 50 6.98 -6.40 -17.62
C PRO A 50 5.50 -6.78 -17.37
N ALA A 51 4.83 -7.40 -18.35
CA ALA A 51 3.46 -7.88 -18.18
C ALA A 51 3.37 -9.01 -17.13
N TYR A 52 4.36 -9.92 -17.12
CA TYR A 52 4.43 -10.98 -16.11
C TYR A 52 4.73 -10.41 -14.73
N THR A 53 5.62 -9.42 -14.63
CA THR A 53 5.94 -8.71 -13.39
C THR A 53 4.70 -8.04 -12.81
N ILE A 54 3.98 -7.25 -13.62
CA ILE A 54 2.74 -6.61 -13.20
C ILE A 54 1.72 -7.65 -12.74
N ARG A 55 1.48 -8.70 -13.55
CA ARG A 55 0.55 -9.78 -13.19
C ARG A 55 0.93 -10.48 -11.88
N THR A 56 2.22 -10.66 -11.62
CA THR A 56 2.74 -11.29 -10.39
C THR A 56 2.54 -10.40 -9.17
N ALA A 57 2.68 -9.08 -9.33
CA ALA A 57 2.51 -8.10 -8.26
C ALA A 57 1.03 -7.77 -7.96
N THR A 58 0.15 -7.87 -8.96
CA THR A 58 -1.28 -7.51 -8.85
C THR A 58 -1.98 -8.04 -7.59
N PRO A 59 -1.84 -9.33 -7.18
CA PRO A 59 -2.47 -9.82 -5.96
C PRO A 59 -2.10 -9.02 -4.71
N PHE A 60 -0.84 -8.62 -4.57
CA PHE A 60 -0.34 -7.89 -3.41
C PHE A 60 -0.67 -6.39 -3.48
N VAL A 61 -0.72 -5.82 -4.69
CA VAL A 61 -1.23 -4.46 -4.89
C VAL A 61 -2.71 -4.38 -4.50
N ILE A 62 -3.53 -5.37 -4.89
CA ILE A 62 -4.93 -5.48 -4.45
C ILE A 62 -5.00 -5.66 -2.93
N GLY A 63 -4.19 -6.56 -2.38
CA GLY A 63 -4.10 -6.78 -0.93
C GLY A 63 -3.79 -5.51 -0.16
N TRP A 64 -2.83 -4.72 -0.64
CA TRP A 64 -2.48 -3.44 -0.05
C TRP A 64 -3.59 -2.41 -0.20
N ALA A 65 -4.17 -2.28 -1.39
CA ALA A 65 -5.27 -1.36 -1.68
C ALA A 65 -6.50 -1.62 -0.80
N ILE A 66 -6.70 -2.85 -0.34
CA ILE A 66 -7.74 -3.22 0.63
C ILE A 66 -7.26 -2.97 2.06
N ALA A 67 -6.12 -3.53 2.46
CA ALA A 67 -5.68 -3.53 3.85
C ALA A 67 -5.31 -2.13 4.35
N ALA A 68 -4.55 -1.36 3.57
CA ALA A 68 -4.03 -0.07 3.98
C ALA A 68 -5.12 0.95 4.37
N PRO A 69 -6.19 1.16 3.58
CA PRO A 69 -7.27 2.07 4.01
C PRO A 69 -8.05 1.52 5.21
N LEU A 70 -8.28 0.20 5.29
CA LEU A 70 -9.02 -0.42 6.40
C LEU A 70 -8.33 -0.21 7.74
N VAL A 71 -7.00 -0.37 7.78
CA VAL A 71 -6.23 -0.10 9.02
C VAL A 71 -5.89 1.37 9.22
N GLY A 72 -6.32 2.24 8.30
CA GLY A 72 -6.12 3.69 8.42
C GLY A 72 -4.72 4.17 8.10
N ALA A 73 -3.96 3.45 7.27
CA ALA A 73 -2.60 3.84 6.87
C ALA A 73 -2.52 5.24 6.26
N TYR A 74 -3.61 5.74 5.68
CA TYR A 74 -3.67 7.08 5.07
C TYR A 74 -4.20 8.17 6.01
N ARG A 75 -4.43 7.86 7.29
CA ARG A 75 -4.88 8.84 8.27
C ARG A 75 -3.73 9.75 8.67
N ARG A 76 -4.02 11.05 8.84
CA ARG A 76 -3.05 12.08 9.26
C ARG A 76 -2.30 11.70 10.54
N GLN A 77 -2.99 11.11 11.52
CA GLN A 77 -2.40 10.70 12.80
C GLN A 77 -1.30 9.64 12.67
N VAL A 78 -1.30 8.86 11.58
CA VAL A 78 -0.24 7.89 11.27
C VAL A 78 0.99 8.63 10.75
N LEU A 79 0.80 9.56 9.81
CA LEU A 79 1.87 10.36 9.18
C LEU A 79 2.58 11.32 10.12
N GLU A 80 2.00 11.59 11.29
CA GLU A 80 2.57 12.47 12.32
C GLU A 80 3.33 11.70 13.41
N SER A 81 3.38 10.36 13.36
CA SER A 81 4.01 9.56 14.39
C SER A 81 4.73 8.34 13.83
N VAL A 82 6.06 8.30 14.00
CA VAL A 82 6.91 7.17 13.59
C VAL A 82 6.40 5.84 14.15
N GLY A 83 6.08 5.79 15.45
CA GLY A 83 5.56 4.57 16.09
C GLY A 83 4.24 4.10 15.50
N ARG A 84 3.31 5.03 15.21
CA ARG A 84 2.04 4.70 14.54
C ARG A 84 2.25 4.25 13.10
N THR A 85 3.17 4.88 12.36
CA THR A 85 3.55 4.45 11.01
C THR A 85 4.07 3.02 11.03
N LEU A 86 5.03 2.70 11.91
CA LEU A 86 5.58 1.35 12.03
C LEU A 86 4.48 0.31 12.27
N ALA A 87 3.66 0.50 13.31
CA ALA A 87 2.62 -0.46 13.68
C ALA A 87 1.55 -0.60 12.58
N THR A 88 1.09 0.51 12.02
CA THR A 88 0.00 0.51 11.02
C THR A 88 0.44 -0.09 9.69
N VAL A 89 1.64 0.28 9.21
CA VAL A 89 2.20 -0.27 7.96
C VAL A 89 2.51 -1.75 8.14
N ALA A 90 3.01 -2.16 9.30
CA ALA A 90 3.25 -3.57 9.58
C ALA A 90 1.97 -4.40 9.55
N ALA A 91 0.92 -3.94 10.25
CA ALA A 91 -0.38 -4.59 10.24
C ALA A 91 -1.01 -4.62 8.83
N ALA A 92 -0.95 -3.50 8.10
CA ALA A 92 -1.44 -3.40 6.72
C ALA A 92 -0.73 -4.41 5.80
N TRP A 93 0.59 -4.50 5.89
CA TRP A 93 1.37 -5.36 5.00
C TRP A 93 1.18 -6.84 5.30
N ILE A 94 1.06 -7.22 6.57
CA ILE A 94 0.73 -8.60 6.96
C ILE A 94 -0.64 -8.96 6.39
N ALA A 95 -1.66 -8.12 6.57
CA ALA A 95 -2.98 -8.35 5.99
C ALA A 95 -2.94 -8.40 4.46
N ALA A 96 -2.21 -7.49 3.81
CA ALA A 96 -2.01 -7.47 2.36
C ALA A 96 -1.30 -8.74 1.86
N THR A 97 -0.34 -9.26 2.61
CA THR A 97 0.36 -10.52 2.29
C THR A 97 -0.61 -11.70 2.31
N LEU A 98 -1.49 -11.76 3.31
CA LEU A 98 -2.50 -12.83 3.41
C LEU A 98 -3.54 -12.72 2.28
N ILE A 99 -4.06 -11.52 2.02
CA ILE A 99 -5.03 -11.27 0.94
C ILE A 99 -4.40 -11.59 -0.42
N GLY A 100 -3.20 -11.06 -0.68
CA GLY A 100 -2.47 -11.28 -1.91
C GLY A 100 -2.10 -12.75 -2.10
N GLY A 101 -1.71 -13.45 -1.03
CA GLY A 101 -1.46 -14.88 -1.04
C GLY A 101 -2.72 -15.70 -1.38
N ALA A 102 -3.87 -15.34 -0.82
CA ALA A 102 -5.15 -15.99 -1.15
C ALA A 102 -5.51 -15.79 -2.63
N ILE A 103 -5.42 -14.55 -3.14
CA ILE A 103 -5.67 -14.26 -4.56
C ILE A 103 -4.68 -15.00 -5.46
N ARG A 104 -3.39 -15.00 -5.10
CA ARG A 104 -2.31 -15.68 -5.83
C ARG A 104 -2.45 -17.20 -5.85
N SER A 105 -3.18 -17.77 -4.89
CA SER A 105 -3.46 -19.21 -4.84
C SER A 105 -4.57 -19.65 -5.82
N SER A 106 -5.24 -18.71 -6.48
CA SER A 106 -6.20 -19.02 -7.54
C SER A 106 -5.52 -19.37 -8.87
N ALA A 107 -6.28 -19.98 -9.78
CA ALA A 107 -5.81 -20.29 -11.14
C ALA A 107 -5.56 -19.05 -12.02
N LEU A 108 -5.96 -17.85 -11.57
CA LEU A 108 -5.82 -16.60 -12.33
C LEU A 108 -4.41 -16.01 -12.27
N PHE A 109 -3.62 -16.39 -11.27
CA PHE A 109 -2.32 -15.79 -10.99
C PHE A 109 -1.22 -16.87 -10.87
N PRO A 110 0.00 -16.55 -11.32
CA PRO A 110 1.09 -17.52 -11.30
C PRO A 110 1.62 -17.75 -9.87
N GLY A 111 2.12 -18.96 -9.61
CA GLY A 111 3.10 -19.26 -8.56
C GLY A 111 2.55 -19.68 -7.19
N GLY A 112 1.24 -19.64 -6.95
CA GLY A 112 0.66 -20.04 -5.66
C GLY A 112 1.19 -19.25 -4.45
N ALA A 113 0.88 -19.69 -3.23
CA ALA A 113 1.36 -19.06 -2.01
C ALA A 113 1.71 -20.09 -0.92
N PRO A 114 2.80 -20.86 -1.07
CA PRO A 114 3.27 -21.77 -0.03
C PRO A 114 3.60 -21.00 1.27
N PRO A 115 3.55 -21.64 2.45
CA PRO A 115 3.80 -20.95 3.73
C PRO A 115 5.15 -20.22 3.79
N ALA A 116 6.20 -20.81 3.22
CA ALA A 116 7.52 -20.18 3.13
C ALA A 116 7.49 -18.88 2.31
N PHE A 117 6.73 -18.86 1.21
CA PHE A 117 6.53 -17.64 0.41
C PHE A 117 5.83 -16.56 1.23
N LEU A 118 4.78 -16.89 1.98
CA LEU A 118 4.08 -15.91 2.82
C LEU A 118 4.98 -15.30 3.89
N LEU A 119 5.83 -16.12 4.53
CA LEU A 119 6.77 -15.66 5.54
C LEU A 119 7.83 -14.70 4.97
N VAL A 120 8.41 -15.06 3.82
CA VAL A 120 9.39 -14.23 3.11
C VAL A 120 8.74 -12.96 2.59
N ASN A 121 7.54 -13.05 2.01
CA ASN A 121 6.78 -11.91 1.50
C ASN A 121 6.42 -10.93 2.62
N ALA A 122 5.94 -11.42 3.76
CA ALA A 122 5.66 -10.60 4.92
C ALA A 122 6.94 -9.91 5.42
N SER A 123 8.01 -10.66 5.65
CA SER A 123 9.25 -10.14 6.24
C SER A 123 9.99 -9.17 5.31
N LEU A 124 10.30 -9.58 4.08
CA LEU A 124 11.05 -8.76 3.15
C LEU A 124 10.21 -7.59 2.62
N GLY A 125 8.91 -7.78 2.42
CA GLY A 125 8.03 -6.69 2.00
C GLY A 125 7.94 -5.57 3.03
N LEU A 126 8.00 -5.86 4.34
CA LEU A 126 8.17 -4.82 5.35
C LEU A 126 9.46 -4.04 5.18
N GLY A 127 10.55 -4.72 4.82
CA GLY A 127 11.83 -4.11 4.49
C GLY A 127 11.77 -3.12 3.33
N PHE A 128 10.78 -3.23 2.44
CA PHE A 128 10.54 -2.26 1.36
C PHE A 128 9.53 -1.18 1.76
N MET A 129 8.43 -1.57 2.40
CA MET A 129 7.35 -0.65 2.76
C MET A 129 7.76 0.33 3.87
N LEU A 130 8.44 -0.15 4.92
CA LEU A 130 8.76 0.69 6.07
C LEU A 130 9.74 1.83 5.74
N PRO A 131 10.86 1.62 5.02
CA PRO A 131 11.78 2.72 4.73
C PRO A 131 11.12 3.89 4.00
N TRP A 132 10.32 3.59 2.97
CA TRP A 132 9.57 4.61 2.24
C TRP A 132 8.58 5.36 3.14
N ARG A 133 7.77 4.62 3.89
CA ARG A 133 6.73 5.21 4.76
C ARG A 133 7.33 6.04 5.90
N LEU A 134 8.48 5.62 6.43
CA LEU A 134 9.22 6.35 7.44
C LEU A 134 9.87 7.61 6.87
N ALA A 135 10.38 7.58 5.64
CA ALA A 135 10.90 8.78 4.97
C ALA A 135 9.80 9.85 4.81
N VAL A 136 8.59 9.44 4.37
CA VAL A 136 7.43 10.34 4.27
C VAL A 136 7.02 10.90 5.64
N THR A 137 6.90 10.02 6.64
CA THR A 137 6.52 10.41 8.02
C THR A 137 7.55 11.36 8.61
N GLY A 138 8.84 11.06 8.50
CA GLY A 138 9.93 11.90 8.99
C GLY A 138 9.96 13.27 8.30
N GLY A 139 9.75 13.31 6.98
CA GLY A 139 9.61 14.56 6.24
C GLY A 139 8.42 15.40 6.69
N HIS A 140 7.28 14.76 6.98
CA HIS A 140 6.08 15.44 7.49
C HIS A 140 6.30 16.01 8.91
N CYS A 141 6.82 15.19 9.84
CA CYS A 141 7.16 15.63 11.20
C CYS A 141 8.17 16.78 11.21
N TRP A 142 9.20 16.71 10.37
CA TRP A 142 10.23 17.75 10.28
C TRP A 142 9.66 19.10 9.79
N ARG A 143 8.76 19.09 8.81
CA ARG A 143 8.09 20.31 8.32
C ARG A 143 7.16 20.90 9.37
N SER A 144 6.41 20.07 10.09
CA SER A 144 5.49 20.52 11.13
C SER A 144 6.19 21.15 12.33
N ASN A 145 7.44 20.80 12.60
CA ASN A 145 8.21 21.35 13.72
C ASN A 145 8.98 22.63 13.38
N ARG A 146 8.90 23.10 12.13
CA ARG A 146 9.58 24.30 11.61
C ARG A 146 8.66 25.48 11.31
N GLY A 147 7.35 25.29 11.37
CA GLY A 147 6.34 26.35 11.22
C GLY A 147 5.62 26.58 12.54
#